data_AF-A0A536UHA5-F1
#
_entry.id   AF-A0A536UHA5-F1
#
_cell.length_a   1.000
_cell.length_b   1.000
_cell.length_c   1.000
_cell.angle_alpha   90.00
_cell.angle_beta   90.00
_cell.angle_gamma   90.00
#
_symmetry.space_group_name_H-M   'P 1'
#
loop_
_entity.id
_entity.type
_entity.pdbx_description
1 polymer ?
#
loop_
_entity_poly.entity_id
_entity_poly.type
_entity_poly.pdbx_seq_one_letter_code
_entity_poly.pdbx_strand_id
1 'polypeptide(L)' 'MPTYQYRCEKCGKLFEQTEHVAQHSGQHVCPQCGSTAVAHQPTRFTAMTSKKS' A
#
# COMPACT_ATOMS: atom_id res chain seq x y z
N MET A 1 13.38 -3.87 -3.81
CA MET A 1 11.98 -4.28 -4.06
C MET A 1 11.09 -3.23 -3.42
N PRO A 2 10.06 -2.70 -4.11
CA PRO A 2 9.17 -1.70 -3.54
C PRO A 2 8.32 -2.33 -2.42
N THR A 3 8.26 -1.65 -1.28
CA THR A 3 7.34 -1.97 -0.19
C THR A 3 6.06 -1.18 -0.38
N TYR A 4 4.93 -1.87 -0.40
CA TYR A 4 3.61 -1.28 -0.53
C TYR A 4 2.89 -1.33 0.80
N GLN A 5 2.30 -0.19 1.19
CA GLN A 5 1.57 -0.10 2.44
C GLN A 5 0.07 -0.29 2.18
N TYR A 6 -0.51 -1.23 2.91
CA TYR A 6 -1.92 -1.58 2.82
C TYR A 6 -2.62 -1.27 4.13
N ARG A 7 -3.87 -0.83 4.02
CA ARG A 7 -4.76 -0.57 5.15
C ARG A 7 -6.00 -1.44 5.04
N CYS A 8 -6.24 -2.24 6.06
CA CYS A 8 -7.48 -2.98 6.25
C CYS A 8 -8.62 -2.02 6.60
N GLU A 9 -9.70 -1.99 5.81
CA GLU A 9 -10.84 -1.12 6.10
C GLU A 9 -11.70 -1.66 7.26
N LYS A 10 -11.75 -2.98 7.44
CA LYS A 10 -12.53 -3.61 8.53
C LYS A 10 -11.91 -3.45 9.90
N CYS A 11 -10.60 -3.61 9.98
CA CYS A 11 -9.85 -3.71 11.22
C CYS A 11 -8.95 -2.50 11.48
N GLY A 12 -8.81 -1.61 10.48
CA GLY A 12 -7.99 -0.41 10.56
C GLY A 12 -6.48 -0.66 10.59
N LYS A 13 -6.03 -1.91 10.60
CA LYS A 13 -4.60 -2.25 10.69
C LYS A 13 -3.87 -1.96 9.38
N LEU A 14 -2.68 -1.40 9.55
CA LEU A 14 -1.73 -1.14 8.49
C LEU A 14 -0.74 -2.31 8.43
N PHE A 15 -0.43 -2.77 7.23
CA PHE A 15 0.61 -3.77 7.01
C PHE A 15 1.38 -3.44 5.74
N GLU A 16 2.65 -3.81 5.73
CA GLU A 16 3.56 -3.56 4.61
C GLU A 16 3.80 -4.89 3.89
N GLN A 17 3.64 -4.88 2.57
CA GLN A 17 3.85 -6.04 1.70
C GLN A 17 4.89 -5.68 0.66
N THR A 18 5.96 -6.48 0.61
CA THR A 18 7.06 -6.32 -0.35
C THR A 18 6.73 -7.10 -1.61
N GLU A 19 6.03 -6.48 -2.55
CA GLU A 19 5.57 -7.13 -3.78
C GLU A 19 6.23 -6.51 -5.01
N HIS A 20 6.47 -7.33 -6.04
CA HIS A 20 6.81 -6.80 -7.36
C HIS A 20 5.57 -6.17 -8.00
N VAL A 21 5.74 -5.06 -8.74
CA VAL A 21 4.66 -4.36 -9.47
C VAL A 21 3.81 -5.33 -10.32
N ALA A 22 4.43 -6.40 -10.85
CA ALA A 22 3.78 -7.43 -11.65
C ALA A 22 2.71 -8.25 -10.90
N GLN A 23 2.74 -8.25 -9.55
CA GLN A 23 1.84 -9.01 -8.68
C GLN A 23 0.89 -8.11 -7.86
N HIS A 24 0.97 -6.79 -8.06
CA HIS A 24 0.14 -5.77 -7.41
C HIS A 24 -1.37 -5.89 -7.72
N SER A 25 -1.75 -6.67 -8.73
CA SER A 25 -3.14 -6.96 -9.12
C SER A 25 -3.77 -8.15 -8.37
N GLY A 26 -3.11 -8.68 -7.34
CA GLY A 26 -3.66 -9.74 -6.49
C GLY A 26 -4.69 -9.21 -5.47
N GLN A 27 -5.71 -10.02 -5.17
CA GLN A 27 -6.60 -9.75 -4.04
C GLN A 27 -5.82 -9.87 -2.73
N HIS A 28 -5.60 -8.74 -2.06
CA HIS A 28 -4.92 -8.71 -0.77
C HIS A 28 -5.91 -9.00 0.37
N VAL A 29 -5.55 -9.95 1.22
CA VAL A 29 -6.33 -10.32 2.39
C VAL A 29 -5.59 -9.87 3.64
N CYS A 30 -6.30 -9.26 4.58
CA CYS A 30 -5.70 -8.89 5.85
C CYS A 30 -5.38 -10.16 6.67
N PRO A 31 -4.11 -10.40 7.06
CA PRO A 31 -3.72 -11.59 7.82
C PRO A 31 -4.31 -11.61 9.24
N GLN A 32 -4.87 -10.49 9.69
CA GLN A 32 -5.35 -10.31 11.06
C GLN A 32 -6.84 -10.58 11.23
N CYS A 33 -7.65 -10.34 10.20
CA CYS A 33 -9.10 -10.54 10.24
C CYS A 33 -9.65 -11.36 9.06
N GLY A 34 -8.80 -11.74 8.09
CA GLY A 34 -9.21 -12.49 6.90
C GLY A 34 -10.05 -11.67 5.90
N SER A 35 -10.13 -10.35 6.04
CA SER A 35 -10.93 -9.53 5.13
C SER A 35 -10.20 -9.22 3.83
N THR A 36 -10.90 -9.36 2.71
CA THR A 36 -10.48 -8.93 1.36
C THR A 36 -10.63 -7.42 1.13
N ALA A 37 -11.27 -6.70 2.06
CA ALA A 37 -11.44 -5.24 2.01
C ALA A 37 -10.16 -4.55 2.51
N VAL A 38 -9.12 -4.59 1.67
CA VAL A 38 -7.84 -3.95 1.92
C VAL A 38 -7.60 -2.90 0.85
N ALA A 39 -7.43 -1.65 1.27
CA ALA A 39 -7.10 -0.55 0.39
C ALA A 39 -5.59 -0.32 0.37
N HIS A 40 -5.03 -0.16 -0.84
CA HIS A 40 -3.66 0.32 -0.97
C HIS A 40 -3.60 1.79 -0.56
N GLN A 41 -2.64 2.16 0.29
CA GLN A 41 -2.32 3.56 0.53
C GLN A 41 -1.24 3.96 -0.47
N PRO A 42 -1.58 4.62 -1.60
CA PRO A 42 -0.56 5.20 -2.45
C PRO A 42 0.24 6.18 -1.59
N THR A 43 1.52 5.89 -1.39
CA THR A 43 2.43 6.80 -0.73
C THR A 43 2.42 8.10 -1.53
N ARG A 44 2.08 9.20 -0.86
CA ARG A 44 2.08 10.53 -1.47
C ARG A 44 3.52 10.93 -1.74
N PHE A 45 4.09 10.50 -2.86
CA PHE A 45 5.35 11.05 -3.33
C PHE A 45 5.10 12.48 -3.79
N THR A 46 5.51 13.45 -2.98
CA THR A 46 5.58 14.84 -3.39
C THR A 46 6.97 15.09 -3.99
N ALA A 47 7.02 15.29 -5.31
CA ALA A 47 8.24 15.72 -5.96
C ALA A 47 8.56 17.15 -5.50
N MET A 48 9.50 17.30 -4.56
CA MET A 48 10.07 18.60 -4.23
C MET A 48 10.94 19.05 -5.40
N THR A 49 10.35 19.80 -6.34
CA THR A 49 11.12 20.51 -7.35
C THR A 49 11.65 21.79 -6.72
N SER A 50 12.95 21.85 -6.46
CA SER A 50 13.64 23.09 -6.11
C SER A 50 13.37 24.10 -7.22
N LYS A 51 12.66 25.18 -6.90
CA LYS A 51 12.41 26.30 -7.82
C LYS A 51 13.77 26.81 -8.31
N LYS A 52 14.12 26.53 -9.57
CA LYS A 52 15.35 27.04 -10.20
C LYS A 52 15.16 28.54 -10.39
N SER A 53 15.82 29.34 -9.57
CA SER A 53 15.90 30.79 -9.74
C SER A 53 16.83 31.16 -10.90
#